data_AF-A0A2B7H1C2-F1
#
_entry.id   AF-A0A2B7H1C2-F1
#
_cell.length_a   1.000
_cell.length_b   1.000
_cell.length_c   1.000
_cell.angle_alpha   90.00
_cell.angle_beta   90.00
_cell.angle_gamma   90.00
#
_symmetry.space_group_name_H-M   'P 1'
#
loop_
_entity.id
_entity.type
_entity.pdbx_description
1 polymer ?
#
loop_
_entity_poly.entity_id
_entity_poly.type
_entity_poly.pdbx_seq_one_letter_code
_entity_poly.pdbx_strand_id
1 'polypeptide(L)'
;MASSSTLPTALSVSTYVEEGARIAAILLVWGVIAAFFAYGIAEIGGPGSLFETIGPQLGALFALTGLLNAILYLLYRTVDYWQRGVTGALEPEG
;
A
#
# COMPACT_ATOMS: atom_id res chain seq x y z
N MET A 1 -43.90 7.13 -12.29
CA MET A 1 -43.08 6.13 -11.58
C MET A 1 -41.64 6.62 -11.65
N ALA A 2 -41.09 7.11 -10.54
CA ALA A 2 -39.75 7.68 -10.51
C ALA A 2 -38.72 6.55 -10.43
N SER A 3 -37.81 6.51 -11.39
CA SER A 3 -36.67 5.58 -11.42
C SER A 3 -35.73 5.91 -10.27
N SER A 4 -35.77 5.14 -9.19
CA SER A 4 -34.78 5.21 -8.11
C SER A 4 -33.42 4.81 -8.68
N SER A 5 -32.56 5.82 -8.85
CA SER A 5 -31.16 5.65 -9.19
C SER A 5 -30.48 4.87 -8.07
N THR A 6 -30.28 3.58 -8.26
CA THR A 6 -29.38 2.76 -7.42
C THR A 6 -27.95 3.19 -7.73
N LEU A 7 -27.57 4.38 -7.27
CA LEU A 7 -26.15 4.72 -7.17
C LEU A 7 -25.52 3.69 -6.23
N PRO A 8 -24.37 3.09 -6.60
CA PRO A 8 -23.66 2.18 -5.71
C PRO A 8 -23.47 2.89 -4.38
N THR A 9 -23.91 2.27 -3.28
CA THR A 9 -23.75 2.80 -1.91
C THR A 9 -22.32 3.29 -1.77
N ALA A 10 -22.15 4.62 -1.77
CA ALA A 10 -20.84 5.23 -1.71
C ALA A 10 -20.17 4.76 -0.42
N LEU A 11 -19.06 4.03 -0.54
CA LEU A 11 -18.25 3.63 0.60
C LEU A 11 -18.02 4.84 1.50
N SER A 12 -18.32 4.68 2.79
CA SER A 12 -18.19 5.79 3.73
C SER A 12 -16.76 6.35 3.72
N VAL A 13 -16.63 7.67 3.85
CA VAL A 13 -15.32 8.35 3.82
C VAL A 13 -14.37 7.77 4.87
N SER A 14 -14.89 7.33 6.03
CA SER A 14 -14.09 6.66 7.07
C SER A 14 -13.47 5.35 6.60
N THR A 15 -14.20 4.55 5.81
CA THR A 15 -13.65 3.32 5.20
C THR A 15 -12.51 3.65 4.26
N TYR A 16 -12.62 4.71 3.45
CA TYR A 16 -11.53 5.12 2.57
C TYR A 16 -10.29 5.60 3.34
N VAL A 17 -10.48 6.33 4.44
CA VAL A 17 -9.39 6.82 5.30
C VAL A 17 -8.69 5.68 6.03
N GLU A 18 -9.44 4.71 6.56
CA GLU A 18 -8.88 3.53 7.22
C GLU A 18 -8.01 2.71 6.27
N GLU A 19 -8.46 2.57 5.01
CA GLU A 19 -7.71 1.88 3.97
C GLU A 19 -6.44 2.66 3.57
N GLY A 20 -6.54 3.98 3.43
CA GLY A 20 -5.39 4.85 3.18
C GLY A 20 -4.35 4.80 4.31
N ALA A 21 -4.81 4.69 5.56
CA ALA A 21 -3.96 4.57 6.73
C ALA A 21 -3.14 3.26 6.74
N ARG A 22 -3.70 2.15 6.24
CA ARG A 22 -2.95 0.88 6.13
C ARG A 22 -1.86 0.97 5.07
N ILE A 23 -2.15 1.56 3.91
CA ILE A 23 -1.14 1.79 2.87
C ILE A 23 -0.04 2.71 3.41
N ALA A 24 -0.41 3.80 4.09
CA ALA A 24 0.53 4.69 4.74
C ALA A 24 1.39 3.97 5.79
N ALA A 25 0.80 3.08 6.59
CA ALA A 25 1.53 2.29 7.58
C ALA A 25 2.54 1.33 6.92
N ILE A 26 2.16 0.64 5.84
CA ILE A 26 3.07 -0.24 5.07
C ILE A 26 4.25 0.59 4.55
N LEU A 27 3.97 1.72 3.89
CA LEU A 27 5.00 2.59 3.35
C LEU A 27 5.89 3.20 4.45
N LEU A 28 5.31 3.52 5.60
CA LEU A 28 6.05 4.07 6.74
C LEU A 28 6.99 3.03 7.35
N VAL A 29 6.54 1.80 7.56
CA VAL A 29 7.40 0.72 8.09
C VAL A 29 8.56 0.44 7.15
N TRP A 30 8.27 0.23 5.85
CA TRP A 30 9.31 -0.03 4.87
C TRP A 30 10.22 1.19 4.63
N GLY A 31 9.68 2.40 4.69
CA GLY A 31 10.44 3.64 4.59
C GLY A 31 11.40 3.82 5.76
N VAL A 32 10.99 3.52 6.99
CA VAL A 32 11.85 3.55 8.18
C VAL A 32 12.97 2.52 8.06
N ILE A 33 12.65 1.30 7.63
CA ILE A 33 13.68 0.27 7.38
C ILE A 33 14.65 0.73 6.30
N ALA A 34 14.14 1.24 5.17
CA ALA A 34 14.97 1.74 4.08
C ALA A 34 15.88 2.88 4.52
N ALA A 35 15.35 3.84 5.28
CA ALA A 35 16.13 4.96 5.83
C ALA A 35 17.21 4.48 6.81
N PHE A 36 16.90 3.50 7.66
CA PHE A 36 17.88 2.90 8.56
C PHE A 36 19.03 2.25 7.80
N PHE A 37 18.75 1.49 6.74
CA PHE A 37 19.81 0.88 5.92
C PHE A 37 20.58 1.90 5.07
N ALA A 38 19.89 2.91 4.52
CA ALA A 38 20.51 3.92 3.67
C ALA A 38 21.43 4.87 4.45
N TYR A 39 20.99 5.33 5.64
CA TYR A 39 21.70 6.33 6.43
C TYR A 39 22.36 5.75 7.68
N GLY A 40 21.74 4.78 8.35
CA GLY A 40 22.26 4.21 9.60
C GLY A 40 23.47 3.28 9.39
N ILE A 41 23.56 2.59 8.24
CA ILE A 41 24.66 1.66 7.97
C ILE A 41 25.84 2.35 7.26
N ALA A 42 25.58 3.40 6.48
CA ALA A 42 26.63 4.16 5.79
C ALA A 42 27.63 4.78 6.79
N GLU A 43 27.15 5.25 7.95
CA GLU A 43 28.00 5.82 9.00
C GLU A 43 28.86 4.80 9.76
N ILE A 44 28.48 3.51 9.78
CA ILE A 44 29.19 2.46 10.55
C ILE A 44 30.44 1.96 9.81
N GLY A 45 30.49 2.12 8.49
CA GLY A 45 31.55 1.53 7.65
C GLY A 45 32.89 2.27 7.65
N GLY A 46 32.90 3.59 7.85
CA GLY A 46 34.06 4.43 7.51
C GLY A 46 34.29 4.54 5.99
N PRO A 47 35.08 5.53 5.51
CA PRO A 47 35.25 5.81 4.08
C PRO A 47 35.93 4.64 3.36
N GLY A 48 35.29 4.11 2.30
CA GLY A 48 35.81 3.00 1.49
C GLY A 48 35.38 1.60 1.95
N SER A 49 34.44 1.51 2.88
CA SER A 49 33.90 0.24 3.37
C SER A 49 32.80 -0.33 2.48
N LEU A 50 32.72 -1.66 2.40
CA LEU A 50 31.62 -2.36 1.71
C LEU A 50 30.25 -1.90 2.20
N PHE A 51 30.13 -1.45 3.46
CA PHE A 51 28.89 -0.95 4.03
C PHE A 51 28.45 0.41 3.46
N GLU A 52 29.39 1.26 3.03
CA GLU A 52 29.09 2.53 2.35
C GLU A 52 28.47 2.28 0.96
N THR A 53 28.89 1.19 0.29
CA THR A 53 28.38 0.83 -1.04
C THR A 53 27.09 0.00 -0.97
N ILE A 54 27.01 -0.92 0.00
CA ILE A 54 25.90 -1.88 0.13
C ILE A 54 24.71 -1.29 0.89
N GLY A 55 24.93 -0.40 1.88
CA GLY A 55 23.87 0.21 2.67
C GLY A 55 22.78 0.91 1.83
N PRO A 56 23.15 1.82 0.90
CA PRO A 56 22.19 2.47 0.00
C PRO A 56 21.46 1.50 -0.92
N GLN A 57 22.13 0.45 -1.40
CA GLN A 57 21.52 -0.56 -2.27
C GLN A 57 20.47 -1.40 -1.52
N LEU A 58 20.76 -1.79 -0.27
CA LEU A 58 19.81 -2.46 0.60
C LEU A 58 18.63 -1.55 0.95
N GLY A 59 18.89 -0.28 1.25
CA GLY A 59 17.84 0.71 1.47
C GLY A 59 16.90 0.84 0.26
N ALA A 60 17.45 0.90 -0.95
CA ALA A 60 16.66 0.95 -2.19
C ALA A 60 15.84 -0.33 -2.42
N LEU A 61 16.41 -1.52 -2.14
CA LEU A 61 15.70 -2.80 -2.23
C LEU A 61 14.52 -2.88 -1.25
N PHE A 62 14.70 -2.41 -0.02
CA PHE A 62 13.63 -2.36 0.99
C PHE A 62 12.55 -1.35 0.62
N ALA A 63 12.93 -0.17 0.11
CA ALA A 63 11.97 0.80 -0.41
C ALA A 63 11.15 0.24 -1.59
N LEU A 64 11.80 -0.43 -2.54
CA LEU A 64 11.14 -1.07 -3.67
C LEU A 64 10.19 -2.17 -3.22
N THR A 65 10.61 -2.98 -2.25
CA THR A 65 9.78 -4.05 -1.65
C THR A 65 8.54 -3.47 -0.97
N GLY A 66 8.71 -2.39 -0.19
CA GLY A 66 7.59 -1.68 0.43
C GLY A 66 6.61 -1.08 -0.59
N LEU A 67 7.14 -0.47 -1.65
CA LEU A 67 6.34 0.06 -2.74
C LEU A 67 5.55 -1.04 -3.45
N LEU A 68 6.21 -2.16 -3.79
CA LEU A 68 5.56 -3.31 -4.41
C LEU A 68 4.46 -3.89 -3.51
N ASN A 69 4.71 -3.97 -2.21
CA ASN A 69 3.73 -4.46 -1.23
C ASN A 69 2.49 -3.55 -1.17
N ALA A 70 2.69 -2.23 -1.15
CA ALA A 70 1.61 -1.25 -1.20
C ALA A 70 0.79 -1.36 -2.51
N ILE A 71 1.46 -1.56 -3.65
CA ILE A 71 0.80 -1.77 -4.94
C ILE A 71 -0.02 -3.07 -4.94
N LEU A 72 0.54 -4.17 -4.43
CA LEU A 72 -0.17 -5.45 -4.33
C LEU A 72 -1.41 -5.33 -3.44
N TYR A 73 -1.32 -4.64 -2.31
CA TYR A 73 -2.47 -4.35 -1.45
C TYR A 73 -3.55 -3.58 -2.21
N LEU A 74 -3.16 -2.54 -2.94
CA LEU A 74 -4.09 -1.72 -3.73
C LEU A 74 -4.76 -2.52 -4.85
N LEU A 75 -4.01 -3.40 -5.54
CA LEU A 75 -4.55 -4.26 -6.59
C LEU A 75 -5.52 -5.30 -6.03
N TYR A 76 -5.13 -6.01 -4.96
CA TYR A 76 -6.02 -6.95 -4.27
C TYR A 76 -7.34 -6.26 -3.88
N ARG A 77 -7.24 -5.05 -3.32
CA ARG A 77 -8.40 -4.28 -2.90
C ARG A 77 -9.28 -3.84 -4.08
N THR A 78 -8.67 -3.44 -5.19
CA THR A 78 -9.41 -3.07 -6.41
C THR A 78 -10.19 -4.26 -6.95
N VAL A 79 -9.59 -5.45 -6.97
CA VAL A 79 -10.26 -6.69 -7.39
C VAL A 79 -11.39 -7.06 -6.43
N ASP A 80 -11.16 -6.96 -5.13
CA ASP A 80 -12.13 -7.23 -4.06
C ASP A 80 -13.35 -6.28 -4.15
N TYR A 81 -13.14 -4.99 -4.43
CA TYR A 81 -14.24 -4.06 -4.72
C TYR A 81 -15.02 -4.45 -5.97
N TRP A 82 -14.32 -4.86 -7.04
CA TRP A 82 -14.95 -5.29 -8.27
C TRP A 82 -15.81 -6.53 -8.05
N GLN A 83 -15.32 -7.54 -7.32
CA GLN A 83 -16.09 -8.74 -6.98
C GLN A 83 -17.32 -8.44 -6.14
N ARG A 84 -17.20 -7.61 -5.09
CA ARG A 84 -18.38 -7.21 -4.28
C ARG A 84 -19.41 -6.43 -5.09
N GLY A 85 -18.96 -5.55 -5.99
CA GLY A 85 -19.86 -4.81 -6.89
C GLY A 85 -20.59 -5.71 -7.88
N VAL A 86 -19.92 -6.73 -8.42
CA VAL A 86 -20.51 -7.71 -9.34
C VAL A 86 -21.50 -8.64 -8.65
N THR A 87 -21.19 -9.13 -7.45
CA THR A 87 -22.08 -10.05 -6.70
C THR A 87 -23.33 -9.36 -6.15
N GLY A 88 -23.23 -8.10 -5.70
CA GLY A 88 -24.39 -7.32 -5.26
C GLY A 88 -25.40 -6.99 -6.37
N ALA A 89 -25.02 -7.11 -7.65
CA ALA A 89 -25.92 -6.90 -8.79
C ALA A 89 -26.73 -8.16 -9.18
N LEU A 90 -26.43 -9.32 -8.57
CA LEU A 90 -27.03 -10.62 -8.92
C LEU A 90 -27.98 -11.17 -7.86
N GLU A 91 -28.25 -10.44 -6.78
CA GLU A 91 -29.35 -10.74 -5.86
C GLU A 91 -30.60 -9.97 -6.32
N PRO A 92 -31.52 -10.59 -7.09
CA PRO A 92 -32.85 -10.04 -7.26
C PRO A 92 -33.55 -10.13 -5.91
N GLU A 93 -33.97 -8.99 -5.39
CA GLU A 93 -34.84 -8.91 -4.21
C GLU A 93 -36.04 -9.83 -4.41
N GLY A 94 -36.07 -10.92 -3.64
CA GLY A 94 -37.17 -11.87 -3.58
C GLY A 94 -38.26 -11.39 -2.63
#